data_AF-A0A383A2B7-F1
#
_entry.id   AF-A0A383A2B7-F1
#
_cell.length_a   1.000
_cell.length_b   1.000
_cell.length_c   1.000
_cell.angle_alpha   90.00
_cell.angle_beta   90.00
_cell.angle_gamma   90.00
#
_symmetry.space_group_name_H-M   'P 1'
#
loop_
_entity.id
_entity.type
_entity.pdbx_description
1 polymer ?
#
loop_
_entity_poly.entity_id
_entity_poly.type
_entity_poly.pdbx_seq_one_letter_code
_entity_poly.pdbx_strand_id
1 'polypeptide(L)'
;GPDDAIENLTGWPILHMLGASDTILHMYKKAWEGHLRQYTEAKTVEVPIARDGMYYKEFPVMFDWFHNAEGLTVFNLQGLSDPDDPNFQRRVKRYAGFYMNEDNQANNYDPEHKIIRSMFNGSRGPLLRKATALDWAGDPIEVGGRFDPKHGERNFDEMLAHFKDYTDIVGDHPLNLAATSLATNAYMLTGASKYREWLLEYVDAWVERTDSNGGIIPSNIGLDGTIGGECQGKWYGGCYGWAFTVAVPQTGKL
;
A
#
# COMPACT_ATOMS: atom_id res chain seq x y z
N GLY A 1 1.56 4.72 -9.94
CA GLY A 1 0.14 4.39 -10.17
C GLY A 1 -0.71 5.57 -9.72
N PRO A 2 -1.85 5.35 -9.03
CA PRO A 2 -2.62 6.44 -8.44
C PRO A 2 -1.83 7.33 -7.48
N ASP A 3 -0.96 6.72 -6.68
CA ASP A 3 -0.01 7.31 -5.73
C ASP A 3 0.82 8.48 -6.31
N ASP A 4 1.41 8.33 -7.49
CA ASP A 4 2.33 9.33 -8.09
C ASP A 4 1.74 10.75 -8.18
N ALA A 5 0.42 10.88 -8.37
CA ALA A 5 -0.21 12.18 -8.57
C ALA A 5 -0.14 13.05 -7.31
N ILE A 6 -0.45 12.48 -6.15
CA ILE A 6 -0.50 13.23 -4.88
C ILE A 6 0.89 13.46 -4.30
N GLU A 7 1.88 12.63 -4.67
CA GLU A 7 3.26 12.75 -4.21
C GLU A 7 3.95 14.06 -4.59
N ASN A 8 3.47 14.75 -5.63
CA ASN A 8 3.92 16.09 -5.98
C ASN A 8 3.77 17.11 -4.81
N LEU A 9 2.97 16.76 -3.80
CA LEU A 9 2.66 17.58 -2.64
C LEU A 9 3.17 17.01 -1.32
N THR A 10 4.00 15.96 -1.33
CA THR A 10 4.50 15.26 -0.12
C THR A 10 5.09 16.22 0.92
N GLY A 11 5.81 17.27 0.50
CA GLY A 11 6.40 18.26 1.42
C GLY A 11 5.44 19.32 1.96
N TRP A 12 4.21 19.42 1.44
CA TRP A 12 3.32 20.55 1.73
C TRP A 12 2.75 20.54 3.15
N PRO A 13 2.28 19.40 3.71
CA PRO A 13 1.84 19.36 5.10
C PRO A 13 2.95 19.76 6.07
N ILE A 14 4.20 19.33 5.81
CA ILE A 14 5.36 19.69 6.64
C ILE A 14 5.63 21.19 6.52
N LEU A 15 5.63 21.73 5.31
CA LEU A 15 5.87 23.16 5.07
C LEU A 15 4.85 24.02 5.82
N HIS A 16 3.57 23.65 5.78
CA HIS A 16 2.52 24.34 6.54
C HIS A 16 2.71 24.20 8.05
N MET A 17 2.99 22.99 8.56
CA MET A 17 3.30 22.76 9.97
C MET A 17 4.46 23.64 10.47
N LEU A 18 5.47 23.90 9.63
CA LEU A 18 6.61 24.76 9.96
C LEU A 18 6.28 26.28 9.92
N GLY A 19 5.02 26.66 9.67
CA GLY A 19 4.54 28.04 9.73
C GLY A 19 4.37 28.73 8.37
N ALA A 20 4.33 27.98 7.27
CA ALA A 20 3.95 28.55 5.98
C ALA A 20 2.45 28.92 5.94
N SER A 21 2.07 29.76 4.98
CA SER A 21 0.71 30.27 4.83
C SER A 21 -0.36 29.18 4.73
N ASP A 22 -1.54 29.42 5.33
CA ASP A 22 -2.77 28.62 5.19
C ASP A 22 -3.17 28.36 3.73
N THR A 23 -2.66 29.15 2.79
CA THR A 23 -2.83 28.87 1.35
C THR A 23 -2.25 27.50 0.97
N ILE A 24 -1.13 27.08 1.57
CA ILE A 24 -0.53 25.75 1.37
C ILE A 24 -1.51 24.67 1.86
N LEU A 25 -2.05 24.83 3.07
CA LEU A 25 -3.07 23.93 3.62
C LEU A 25 -4.29 23.82 2.71
N HIS A 26 -4.85 24.95 2.30
CA HIS A 26 -6.00 24.99 1.41
C HIS A 26 -5.74 24.24 0.10
N MET A 27 -4.58 24.47 -0.51
CA MET A 27 -4.24 23.93 -1.82
C MET A 27 -3.93 22.44 -1.77
N TYR A 28 -3.19 21.93 -0.78
CA TYR A 28 -2.98 20.48 -0.70
C TYR A 28 -4.26 19.73 -0.32
N LYS A 29 -5.13 20.31 0.53
CA LYS A 29 -6.45 19.71 0.81
C LYS A 29 -7.30 19.65 -0.46
N LYS A 30 -7.31 20.71 -1.27
CA LYS A 30 -7.99 20.70 -2.57
C LYS A 30 -7.44 19.61 -3.50
N ALA A 31 -6.13 19.45 -3.55
CA ALA A 31 -5.51 18.38 -4.33
C ALA A 31 -5.85 16.99 -3.78
N TRP A 32 -5.86 16.80 -2.47
CA TRP A 32 -6.26 15.55 -1.82
C TRP A 32 -7.70 15.16 -2.16
N GLU A 33 -8.67 16.09 -2.03
CA GLU A 33 -10.06 15.82 -2.43
C GLU A 33 -10.18 15.52 -3.93
N GLY A 34 -9.41 16.24 -4.76
CA GLY A 34 -9.34 15.99 -6.21
C GLY A 34 -8.80 14.60 -6.53
N HIS A 35 -7.72 14.18 -5.87
CA HIS A 35 -7.09 12.87 -5.99
C HIS A 35 -8.07 11.75 -5.65
N LEU A 36 -8.71 11.84 -4.48
CA LEU A 36 -9.70 10.85 -4.04
C LEU A 36 -10.83 10.70 -5.06
N ARG A 37 -11.36 11.82 -5.55
CA ARG A 37 -12.42 11.81 -6.56
C ARG A 37 -11.94 11.22 -7.89
N GLN A 38 -10.80 11.70 -8.39
CA GLN A 38 -10.23 11.26 -9.67
C GLN A 38 -10.03 9.75 -9.69
N TYR A 39 -9.44 9.18 -8.63
CA TYR A 39 -9.14 7.75 -8.60
C TYR A 39 -10.33 6.88 -8.17
N THR A 40 -11.37 7.45 -7.58
CA THR A 40 -12.67 6.77 -7.50
C THR A 40 -13.35 6.68 -8.87
N GLU A 41 -13.21 7.70 -9.72
CA GLU A 41 -13.79 7.72 -11.07
C GLU A 41 -12.94 6.94 -12.10
N ALA A 42 -11.62 6.89 -11.93
CA ALA A 42 -10.69 6.19 -12.82
C ALA A 42 -10.84 4.68 -12.69
N LYS A 43 -11.04 4.01 -13.84
CA LYS A 43 -11.34 2.58 -13.95
C LYS A 43 -10.43 1.91 -14.94
N THR A 44 -10.13 0.66 -14.68
CA THR A 44 -9.47 -0.24 -15.63
C THR A 44 -10.50 -1.03 -16.43
N VAL A 45 -10.11 -1.47 -17.61
CA VAL A 45 -10.85 -2.37 -18.50
C VAL A 45 -10.25 -3.77 -18.40
N GLU A 46 -8.93 -3.87 -18.61
CA GLU A 46 -8.22 -5.14 -18.69
C GLU A 46 -7.91 -5.69 -17.29
N VAL A 47 -7.51 -4.83 -16.35
CA VAL A 47 -7.21 -5.25 -14.97
C VAL A 47 -8.50 -5.39 -14.15
N PRO A 48 -8.87 -6.58 -13.64
CA PRO A 48 -10.12 -6.76 -12.91
C PRO A 48 -10.21 -5.96 -11.60
N ILE A 49 -9.07 -5.74 -10.94
CA ILE A 49 -8.94 -5.13 -9.61
C ILE A 49 -9.65 -3.78 -9.49
N ALA A 50 -9.52 -2.92 -10.51
CA ALA A 50 -9.98 -1.53 -10.48
C ALA A 50 -11.10 -1.22 -11.50
N ARG A 51 -11.84 -2.24 -11.96
CA ARG A 51 -12.99 -2.05 -12.90
C ARG A 51 -14.09 -1.16 -12.34
N ASP A 52 -14.26 -1.18 -11.03
CA ASP A 52 -15.25 -0.38 -10.30
C ASP A 52 -14.66 0.88 -9.66
N GLY A 53 -13.47 1.29 -10.09
CA GLY A 53 -12.72 2.43 -9.55
C GLY A 53 -11.43 1.97 -8.90
N MET A 54 -10.35 2.74 -9.05
CA MET A 54 -9.07 2.47 -8.38
C MET A 54 -9.15 2.73 -6.87
N TYR A 55 -10.04 3.63 -6.43
CA TYR A 55 -10.30 3.93 -5.02
C TYR A 55 -11.74 3.61 -4.66
N TYR A 56 -11.91 2.91 -3.54
CA TYR A 56 -13.21 2.64 -2.92
C TYR A 56 -13.19 3.10 -1.47
N LYS A 57 -14.27 3.73 -1.00
CA LYS A 57 -14.32 4.36 0.34
C LYS A 57 -13.11 5.27 0.62
N GLU A 58 -12.68 6.02 -0.40
CA GLU A 58 -11.55 6.97 -0.36
C GLU A 58 -10.18 6.33 -0.09
N PHE A 59 -9.98 5.04 -0.41
CA PHE A 59 -8.71 4.34 -0.22
C PHE A 59 -8.46 3.38 -1.39
N PRO A 60 -7.20 3.11 -1.79
CA PRO A 60 -6.88 2.15 -2.85
C PRO A 60 -7.65 0.83 -2.69
N VAL A 61 -8.21 0.30 -3.78
CA VAL A 61 -8.99 -0.95 -3.72
C VAL A 61 -8.14 -2.14 -3.27
N MET A 62 -6.96 -2.27 -3.86
CA MET A 62 -5.87 -3.16 -3.45
C MET A 62 -4.60 -2.78 -4.21
N PHE A 63 -3.49 -2.67 -3.50
CA PHE A 63 -2.13 -2.58 -4.05
C PHE A 63 -1.12 -2.83 -2.91
N ASP A 64 0.18 -2.81 -3.19
CA ASP A 64 1.16 -3.02 -2.13
C ASP A 64 1.40 -1.78 -1.24
N TRP A 65 1.96 -2.04 -0.07
CA TRP A 65 2.17 -1.01 0.95
C TRP A 65 3.33 -0.06 0.68
N PHE A 66 4.22 -0.34 -0.28
CA PHE A 66 5.22 0.64 -0.72
C PHE A 66 4.48 1.83 -1.33
N HIS A 67 3.70 1.57 -2.39
CA HIS A 67 2.98 2.60 -3.13
C HIS A 67 1.80 3.19 -2.33
N ASN A 68 1.07 2.37 -1.55
CA ASN A 68 0.02 2.90 -0.68
C ASN A 68 0.61 3.90 0.33
N ALA A 69 1.78 3.61 0.93
CA ALA A 69 2.42 4.52 1.87
C ALA A 69 2.91 5.80 1.20
N GLU A 70 3.49 5.72 0.00
CA GLU A 70 3.90 6.88 -0.79
C GLU A 70 2.72 7.86 -0.99
N GLY A 71 1.61 7.37 -1.56
CA GLY A 71 0.42 8.17 -1.81
C GLY A 71 -0.28 8.69 -0.54
N LEU A 72 -0.14 7.99 0.59
CA LEU A 72 -0.75 8.41 1.85
C LEU A 72 0.06 9.46 2.62
N THR A 73 1.28 9.80 2.19
CA THR A 73 2.15 10.71 2.97
C THR A 73 1.50 12.07 3.20
N VAL A 74 0.88 12.64 2.16
CA VAL A 74 0.18 13.94 2.27
C VAL A 74 -0.95 13.89 3.30
N PHE A 75 -1.73 12.80 3.27
CA PHE A 75 -2.84 12.60 4.21
C PHE A 75 -2.35 12.33 5.64
N ASN A 76 -1.37 11.44 5.81
CA ASN A 76 -0.91 11.02 7.13
C ASN A 76 -0.35 12.17 7.96
N LEU A 77 0.18 13.21 7.29
CA LEU A 77 0.74 14.39 7.95
C LEU A 77 -0.26 15.55 8.11
N GLN A 78 -1.47 15.46 7.56
CA GLN A 78 -2.47 16.54 7.65
C GLN A 78 -2.82 16.89 9.12
N GLY A 79 -2.84 15.90 10.02
CA GLY A 79 -3.16 16.12 11.43
C GLY A 79 -2.18 17.04 12.16
N LEU A 80 -0.98 17.27 11.63
CA LEU A 80 -0.01 18.24 12.17
C LEU A 80 -0.43 19.70 11.92
N SER A 81 -1.34 19.91 10.98
CA SER A 81 -1.80 21.21 10.51
C SER A 81 -3.26 21.48 10.83
N ASP A 82 -4.13 20.47 10.67
CA ASP A 82 -5.58 20.60 10.77
C ASP A 82 -6.22 19.30 11.31
N PRO A 83 -5.97 18.97 12.60
CA PRO A 83 -6.48 17.73 13.22
C PRO A 83 -8.00 17.75 13.44
N ASP A 84 -8.63 18.94 13.46
CA ASP A 84 -10.06 19.11 13.72
C ASP A 84 -10.92 18.97 12.45
N ASP A 85 -10.30 18.79 11.28
CA ASP A 85 -11.03 18.59 10.03
C ASP A 85 -11.92 17.33 10.09
N PRO A 86 -13.25 17.46 9.96
CA PRO A 86 -14.15 16.32 10.12
C PRO A 86 -13.97 15.21 9.07
N ASN A 87 -13.53 15.54 7.85
CA ASN A 87 -13.25 14.53 6.82
C ASN A 87 -11.99 13.74 7.17
N PHE A 88 -10.93 14.43 7.60
CA PHE A 88 -9.70 13.82 8.08
C PHE A 88 -9.99 12.85 9.22
N GLN A 89 -10.72 13.29 10.26
CA GLN A 89 -11.04 12.42 11.39
C GLN A 89 -11.83 11.18 10.99
N ARG A 90 -12.77 11.31 10.04
CA ARG A 90 -13.52 10.16 9.50
C ARG A 90 -12.62 9.21 8.72
N ARG A 91 -11.73 9.73 7.89
CA ARG A 91 -10.82 8.94 7.05
C ARG A 91 -9.80 8.20 7.90
N VAL A 92 -9.18 8.87 8.88
CA VAL A 92 -8.21 8.27 9.81
C VAL A 92 -8.81 7.03 10.49
N LYS A 93 -10.03 7.16 11.04
CA LYS A 93 -10.72 6.04 11.69
C LYS A 93 -11.08 4.92 10.70
N ARG A 94 -11.58 5.29 9.51
CA ARG A 94 -12.00 4.33 8.47
C ARG A 94 -10.83 3.54 7.91
N TYR A 95 -9.72 4.20 7.60
CA TYR A 95 -8.56 3.56 7.01
C TYR A 95 -7.93 2.57 7.99
N ALA A 96 -7.81 2.92 9.27
CA ALA A 96 -7.43 1.95 10.30
C ALA A 96 -8.44 0.79 10.38
N GLY A 97 -9.73 1.08 10.27
CA GLY A 97 -10.81 0.09 10.26
C GLY A 97 -10.70 -0.97 9.16
N PHE A 98 -10.05 -0.67 8.02
CA PHE A 98 -9.79 -1.66 6.95
C PHE A 98 -8.79 -2.76 7.35
N TYR A 99 -8.02 -2.56 8.42
CA TYR A 99 -7.02 -3.51 8.91
C TYR A 99 -7.36 -4.04 10.31
N MET A 100 -8.35 -3.44 10.98
CA MET A 100 -8.80 -3.84 12.32
C MET A 100 -10.11 -4.64 12.31
N ASN A 101 -10.50 -5.18 11.15
CA ASN A 101 -11.75 -5.93 10.96
C ASN A 101 -13.02 -5.15 11.32
N GLU A 102 -12.99 -3.82 11.17
CA GLU A 102 -14.15 -2.94 11.43
C GLU A 102 -14.99 -2.71 10.16
N ASP A 103 -14.46 -3.08 8.99
CA ASP A 103 -15.16 -3.03 7.71
C ASP A 103 -15.25 -4.44 7.10
N ASN A 104 -16.47 -4.96 6.98
CA ASN A 104 -16.71 -6.33 6.51
C ASN A 104 -16.36 -6.57 5.02
N GLN A 105 -16.14 -5.52 4.23
CA GLN A 105 -15.71 -5.64 2.84
C GLN A 105 -14.18 -5.62 2.70
N ALA A 106 -13.46 -5.16 3.73
CA ALA A 106 -12.01 -5.08 3.76
C ALA A 106 -11.44 -6.17 4.67
N ASN A 107 -11.59 -7.43 4.26
CA ASN A 107 -11.13 -8.61 5.02
C ASN A 107 -9.60 -8.81 4.91
N ASN A 108 -8.84 -7.76 5.21
CA ASN A 108 -7.37 -7.71 5.06
C ASN A 108 -6.63 -8.45 6.18
N TYR A 109 -7.15 -8.42 7.41
CA TYR A 109 -6.45 -8.88 8.60
C TYR A 109 -7.07 -10.16 9.16
N ASP A 110 -6.22 -11.16 9.38
CA ASP A 110 -6.58 -12.37 10.12
C ASP A 110 -6.14 -12.23 11.58
N PRO A 111 -7.07 -12.18 12.55
CA PRO A 111 -6.74 -12.04 13.96
C PRO A 111 -6.23 -13.34 14.61
N GLU A 112 -6.44 -14.51 14.00
CA GLU A 112 -5.95 -15.79 14.55
C GLU A 112 -4.44 -15.91 14.33
N HIS A 113 -4.01 -15.70 13.08
CA HIS A 113 -2.60 -15.77 12.70
C HIS A 113 -1.88 -14.43 12.79
N LYS A 114 -2.60 -13.33 13.07
CA LYS A 114 -2.06 -11.95 13.14
C LYS A 114 -1.32 -11.56 11.87
N ILE A 115 -1.99 -11.73 10.73
CA ILE A 115 -1.43 -11.47 9.40
C ILE A 115 -2.30 -10.52 8.58
N ILE A 116 -1.65 -9.68 7.77
CA ILE A 116 -2.31 -9.08 6.61
C ILE A 116 -2.21 -10.10 5.46
N ARG A 117 -3.35 -10.51 4.92
CA ARG A 117 -3.51 -11.77 4.15
C ARG A 117 -2.94 -11.74 2.73
N SER A 118 -2.45 -10.60 2.27
CA SER A 118 -1.79 -10.42 0.96
C SER A 118 -0.95 -9.16 0.98
N MET A 119 0.14 -9.11 0.23
CA MET A 119 0.84 -7.86 -0.10
C MET A 119 -0.09 -6.91 -0.85
N PHE A 120 -0.92 -7.41 -1.77
CA PHE A 120 -1.94 -6.59 -2.45
C PHE A 120 -3.20 -6.57 -1.61
N ASN A 121 -3.43 -5.47 -0.90
CA ASN A 121 -4.55 -5.31 0.02
C ASN A 121 -5.07 -3.87 0.01
N GLY A 122 -6.29 -3.67 0.52
CA GLY A 122 -6.90 -2.35 0.53
C GLY A 122 -8.38 -2.33 0.89
N SER A 123 -9.10 -1.33 0.43
CA SER A 123 -10.51 -1.10 0.81
C SER A 123 -11.50 -2.15 0.28
N ARG A 124 -11.07 -3.01 -0.65
CA ARG A 124 -11.82 -4.16 -1.15
C ARG A 124 -11.23 -5.50 -0.72
N GLY A 125 -10.34 -5.50 0.26
CA GLY A 125 -9.72 -6.71 0.80
C GLY A 125 -8.46 -7.14 0.05
N PRO A 126 -7.94 -8.34 0.38
CA PRO A 126 -6.70 -8.88 -0.15
C PRO A 126 -6.89 -9.57 -1.51
N LEU A 127 -5.88 -9.50 -2.37
CA LEU A 127 -5.78 -10.33 -3.57
C LEU A 127 -5.17 -11.69 -3.21
N LEU A 128 -6.00 -12.74 -3.21
CA LEU A 128 -5.62 -14.10 -2.79
C LEU A 128 -5.27 -15.01 -3.97
N ARG A 129 -4.45 -14.50 -4.87
CA ARG A 129 -3.83 -15.25 -5.98
C ARG A 129 -2.49 -14.60 -6.30
N LYS A 130 -1.66 -15.33 -7.06
CA LYS A 130 -0.45 -14.71 -7.64
C LYS A 130 -0.84 -13.47 -8.45
N ALA A 131 -0.06 -12.41 -8.31
CA ALA A 131 -0.16 -11.23 -9.15
C ALA A 131 0.36 -11.56 -10.56
N THR A 132 -0.20 -10.87 -11.55
CA THR A 132 0.27 -10.87 -12.92
C THR A 132 1.02 -9.57 -13.19
N ALA A 133 1.86 -9.54 -14.21
CA ALA A 133 2.51 -8.30 -14.64
C ALA A 133 1.50 -7.17 -14.94
N LEU A 134 0.31 -7.53 -15.42
CA LEU A 134 -0.76 -6.59 -15.71
C LEU A 134 -1.40 -6.00 -14.43
N ASP A 135 -1.47 -6.77 -13.33
CA ASP A 135 -1.95 -6.24 -12.04
C ASP A 135 -1.02 -5.12 -11.52
N TRP A 136 0.27 -5.13 -11.89
CA TRP A 136 1.24 -4.09 -11.58
C TRP A 136 1.24 -2.94 -12.59
N ALA A 137 1.28 -3.26 -13.89
CA ALA A 137 1.43 -2.28 -14.96
C ALA A 137 0.14 -1.46 -15.22
N GLY A 138 -1.03 -2.04 -14.94
CA GLY A 138 -2.32 -1.45 -15.32
C GLY A 138 -2.73 -1.78 -16.76
N ASP A 139 -3.75 -1.08 -17.25
CA ASP A 139 -4.20 -1.20 -18.65
C ASP A 139 -3.11 -0.71 -19.63
N PRO A 140 -3.11 -1.17 -20.89
CA PRO A 140 -2.15 -0.73 -21.90
C PRO A 140 -2.11 0.79 -22.07
N ILE A 141 -0.91 1.34 -22.02
CA ILE A 141 -0.64 2.76 -22.29
C ILE A 141 0.43 2.94 -23.35
N GLU A 142 0.39 4.07 -24.04
CA GLU A 142 1.49 4.53 -24.89
C GLU A 142 2.63 5.02 -24.00
N VAL A 143 3.77 4.33 -24.03
CA VAL A 143 4.95 4.67 -23.23
C VAL A 143 5.91 5.56 -24.03
N GLY A 144 6.40 5.04 -25.16
CA GLY A 144 7.42 5.71 -25.97
C GLY A 144 6.97 7.08 -26.48
N GLY A 145 7.77 8.11 -26.23
CA GLY A 145 7.51 9.48 -26.69
C GLY A 145 6.44 10.23 -25.89
N ARG A 146 5.82 9.60 -24.88
CA ARG A 146 4.77 10.20 -24.06
C ARG A 146 5.16 10.38 -22.60
N PHE A 147 5.90 9.43 -22.03
CA PHE A 147 6.37 9.45 -20.65
C PHE A 147 7.85 9.10 -20.57
N ASP A 148 8.48 9.39 -19.43
CA ASP A 148 9.84 8.97 -19.10
C ASP A 148 9.78 8.01 -17.88
N PRO A 149 9.59 6.70 -18.11
CA PRO A 149 9.49 5.73 -17.02
C PRO A 149 10.80 5.66 -16.24
N LYS A 150 10.70 5.64 -14.91
CA LYS A 150 11.88 5.65 -14.02
C LYS A 150 12.78 4.41 -14.17
N HIS A 151 12.27 3.29 -14.69
CA HIS A 151 13.08 2.10 -14.97
C HIS A 151 13.54 2.00 -16.43
N GLY A 152 13.20 2.97 -17.28
CA GLY A 152 13.71 3.08 -18.66
C GLY A 152 12.94 2.27 -19.70
N GLU A 153 11.71 1.83 -19.40
CA GLU A 153 10.85 1.13 -20.34
C GLU A 153 10.53 1.99 -21.58
N ARG A 154 10.68 1.40 -22.77
CA ARG A 154 10.48 2.08 -24.05
C ARG A 154 9.09 1.87 -24.62
N ASN A 155 8.41 0.80 -24.19
CA ASN A 155 7.10 0.38 -24.64
C ASN A 155 6.39 -0.41 -23.52
N PHE A 156 5.10 -0.68 -23.71
CA PHE A 156 4.29 -1.39 -22.71
C PHE A 156 4.71 -2.85 -22.51
N ASP A 157 5.21 -3.52 -23.56
CA ASP A 157 5.70 -4.90 -23.45
C ASP A 157 6.91 -5.00 -22.51
N GLU A 158 7.82 -4.02 -22.56
CA GLU A 158 8.93 -3.92 -21.60
C GLU A 158 8.44 -3.66 -20.19
N MET A 159 7.38 -2.85 -20.00
CA MET A 159 6.76 -2.64 -18.69
C MET A 159 6.15 -3.93 -18.14
N LEU A 160 5.48 -4.72 -18.97
CA LEU A 160 5.00 -6.05 -18.56
C LEU A 160 6.17 -7.01 -18.25
N ALA A 161 7.23 -6.97 -19.06
CA ALA A 161 8.41 -7.81 -18.84
C ALA A 161 9.13 -7.47 -17.54
N HIS A 162 9.11 -6.20 -17.11
CA HIS A 162 9.64 -5.78 -15.81
C HIS A 162 8.90 -6.49 -14.67
N PHE A 163 7.56 -6.50 -14.71
CA PHE A 163 6.74 -7.06 -13.63
C PHE A 163 6.53 -8.57 -13.69
N LYS A 164 7.13 -9.29 -14.65
CA LYS A 164 6.87 -10.72 -14.88
C LYS A 164 7.14 -11.61 -13.65
N ASP A 165 8.09 -11.23 -12.80
CA ASP A 165 8.52 -12.01 -11.64
C ASP A 165 7.89 -11.52 -10.31
N TYR A 166 7.07 -10.46 -10.34
CA TYR A 166 6.43 -9.84 -9.17
C TYR A 166 5.15 -10.58 -8.76
N THR A 167 5.19 -11.91 -8.65
CA THR A 167 3.98 -12.73 -8.61
C THR A 167 3.59 -13.21 -7.22
N ASP A 168 4.57 -13.44 -6.34
CA ASP A 168 4.38 -14.06 -5.02
C ASP A 168 3.95 -13.01 -3.98
N ILE A 169 2.65 -12.72 -3.94
CA ILE A 169 2.02 -11.67 -3.11
C ILE A 169 1.02 -12.20 -2.07
N VAL A 170 0.69 -13.51 -2.09
CA VAL A 170 -0.29 -14.08 -1.14
C VAL A 170 0.39 -14.27 0.21
N GLY A 171 -0.37 -14.06 1.29
CA GLY A 171 0.16 -14.11 2.64
C GLY A 171 0.70 -12.76 3.10
N ASP A 172 1.30 -12.74 4.28
CA ASP A 172 1.85 -11.51 4.85
C ASP A 172 3.27 -11.25 4.38
N HIS A 173 3.60 -9.98 4.19
CA HIS A 173 4.92 -9.53 3.75
C HIS A 173 5.41 -8.42 4.68
N PRO A 174 6.73 -8.29 4.93
CA PRO A 174 7.27 -7.22 5.78
C PRO A 174 6.83 -5.82 5.36
N LEU A 175 6.58 -5.64 4.06
CA LEU A 175 6.09 -4.39 3.49
C LEU A 175 4.77 -3.92 4.13
N ASN A 176 3.91 -4.85 4.53
CA ASN A 176 2.63 -4.58 5.17
C ASN A 176 2.78 -3.96 6.57
N LEU A 177 3.98 -3.99 7.19
CA LEU A 177 4.25 -3.23 8.43
C LEU A 177 3.97 -1.74 8.27
N ALA A 178 4.06 -1.18 7.05
CA ALA A 178 3.69 0.21 6.79
C ALA A 178 2.20 0.51 7.12
N ALA A 179 1.32 -0.50 7.10
CA ALA A 179 -0.08 -0.36 7.51
C ALA A 179 -0.27 0.14 8.95
N THR A 180 0.72 -0.10 9.81
CA THR A 180 0.74 0.39 11.19
C THR A 180 0.72 1.91 11.28
N SER A 181 1.09 2.63 10.21
CA SER A 181 0.96 4.09 10.15
C SER A 181 -0.50 4.54 10.30
N LEU A 182 -1.46 3.76 9.79
CA LEU A 182 -2.89 4.07 9.89
C LEU A 182 -3.37 4.00 11.34
N ALA A 183 -3.00 2.91 12.03
CA ALA A 183 -3.31 2.74 13.45
C ALA A 183 -2.60 3.79 14.30
N THR A 184 -1.35 4.13 13.98
CA THR A 184 -0.61 5.22 14.65
C THR A 184 -1.35 6.55 14.51
N ASN A 185 -1.75 6.92 13.29
CA ASN A 185 -2.44 8.17 13.02
C ASN A 185 -3.80 8.23 13.78
N ALA A 186 -4.54 7.11 13.79
CA ALA A 186 -5.79 7.01 14.54
C ALA A 186 -5.60 7.08 16.06
N TYR A 187 -4.53 6.49 16.59
CA TYR A 187 -4.18 6.61 17.99
C TYR A 187 -3.83 8.05 18.36
N MET A 188 -2.96 8.70 17.58
CA MET A 188 -2.54 10.09 17.82
C MET A 188 -3.72 11.06 17.78
N LEU A 189 -4.67 10.85 16.86
CA LEU A 189 -5.84 11.68 16.73
C LEU A 189 -6.86 11.47 17.87
N THR A 190 -7.09 10.22 18.30
CA THR A 190 -8.25 9.88 19.14
C THR A 190 -7.90 9.50 20.58
N GLY A 191 -6.66 9.14 20.85
CA GLY A 191 -6.22 8.55 22.12
C GLY A 191 -6.79 7.16 22.42
N ALA A 192 -7.57 6.55 21.53
CA ALA A 192 -8.25 5.28 21.79
C ALA A 192 -7.27 4.10 21.77
N SER A 193 -7.20 3.33 22.86
CA SER A 193 -6.17 2.30 23.06
C SER A 193 -6.20 1.17 22.03
N LYS A 194 -7.37 0.83 21.48
CA LYS A 194 -7.54 -0.22 20.46
C LYS A 194 -6.57 -0.09 19.28
N TYR A 195 -6.25 1.14 18.85
CA TYR A 195 -5.36 1.38 17.72
C TYR A 195 -3.91 1.02 18.07
N ARG A 196 -3.47 1.42 19.27
CA ARG A 196 -2.14 1.08 19.80
C ARG A 196 -2.03 -0.43 20.06
N GLU A 197 -3.06 -1.04 20.63
CA GLU A 197 -3.09 -2.47 20.94
C GLU A 197 -2.97 -3.33 19.67
N TRP A 198 -3.77 -3.03 18.63
CA TRP A 198 -3.68 -3.73 17.35
C TRP A 198 -2.30 -3.56 16.69
N LEU A 199 -1.75 -2.35 16.70
CA LEU A 199 -0.42 -2.09 16.14
C LEU A 199 0.65 -2.92 16.84
N LEU A 200 0.67 -2.91 18.18
CA LEU A 200 1.67 -3.65 18.95
C LEU A 200 1.52 -5.15 18.74
N GLU A 201 0.30 -5.69 18.75
CA GLU A 201 0.05 -7.11 18.46
C GLU A 201 0.62 -7.52 17.08
N TYR A 202 0.40 -6.70 16.06
CA TYR A 202 0.85 -7.00 14.71
C TYR A 202 2.38 -6.92 14.57
N VAL A 203 3.01 -5.90 15.17
CA VAL A 203 4.46 -5.74 15.18
C VAL A 203 5.14 -6.85 16.00
N ASP A 204 4.60 -7.18 17.17
CA ASP A 204 5.13 -8.26 18.02
C ASP A 204 5.12 -9.60 17.27
N ALA A 205 4.06 -9.89 16.49
CA ALA A 205 4.01 -11.08 15.66
C ALA A 205 5.14 -11.12 14.61
N TRP A 206 5.50 -9.98 14.01
CA TRP A 206 6.66 -9.88 13.10
C TRP A 206 8.01 -10.04 13.82
N VAL A 207 8.12 -9.54 15.05
CA VAL A 207 9.31 -9.76 15.91
C VAL A 207 9.47 -11.25 16.20
N GLU A 208 8.41 -11.93 16.67
CA GLU A 208 8.42 -13.36 16.97
C GLU A 208 8.78 -14.22 15.74
N ARG A 209 8.26 -13.87 14.56
CA ARG A 209 8.60 -14.56 13.29
C ARG A 209 10.06 -14.33 12.90
N THR A 210 10.59 -13.14 13.14
CA THR A 210 11.99 -12.80 12.88
C THR A 210 12.91 -13.62 13.80
N ASP A 211 12.60 -13.70 15.09
CA ASP A 211 13.35 -14.52 16.04
C ASP A 211 13.28 -16.01 15.68
N SER A 212 12.10 -16.49 15.31
CA SER A 212 11.87 -17.87 14.87
C SER A 212 12.60 -18.22 13.56
N ASN A 213 12.94 -17.21 12.75
CA ASN A 213 13.70 -17.35 11.51
C ASN A 213 15.19 -16.99 11.68
N GLY A 214 15.73 -17.15 12.90
CA GLY A 214 17.16 -16.97 13.18
C GLY A 214 17.61 -15.51 13.16
N GLY A 215 16.72 -14.59 13.51
CA GLY A 215 16.99 -13.14 13.54
C GLY A 215 16.91 -12.46 12.17
N ILE A 216 16.44 -13.15 11.13
CA ILE A 216 16.23 -12.58 9.79
C ILE A 216 14.73 -12.46 9.55
N ILE A 217 14.25 -11.27 9.21
CA ILE A 217 12.84 -11.07 8.91
C ILE A 217 12.45 -11.91 7.67
N PRO A 218 11.47 -12.84 7.78
CA PRO A 218 11.03 -13.61 6.62
C PRO A 218 10.32 -12.69 5.61
N SER A 219 10.43 -12.97 4.32
CA SER A 219 9.77 -12.16 3.28
C SER A 219 8.32 -12.55 3.02
N ASN A 220 7.87 -13.69 3.55
CA ASN A 220 6.47 -14.12 3.44
C ASN A 220 6.03 -15.01 4.62
N ILE A 221 4.77 -14.84 5.02
CA ILE A 221 4.06 -15.68 5.99
C ILE A 221 2.80 -16.24 5.33
N GLY A 222 2.61 -17.55 5.43
CA GLY A 222 1.45 -18.29 4.91
C GLY A 222 0.13 -17.78 5.46
N LEU A 223 -0.96 -18.05 4.73
CA LEU A 223 -2.31 -17.81 5.24
C LEU A 223 -2.64 -18.63 6.50
N ASP A 224 -1.87 -19.69 6.77
CA ASP A 224 -1.93 -20.54 7.96
C ASP A 224 -0.95 -20.08 9.08
N GLY A 225 -0.28 -18.95 8.90
CA GLY A 225 0.73 -18.42 9.81
C GLY A 225 2.13 -19.04 9.65
N THR A 226 2.33 -19.98 8.74
CA THR A 226 3.62 -20.66 8.55
C THR A 226 4.64 -19.75 7.83
N ILE A 227 5.85 -19.61 8.38
CA ILE A 227 6.95 -18.90 7.71
C ILE A 227 7.26 -19.54 6.35
N GLY A 228 7.21 -18.77 5.26
CA GLY A 228 7.45 -19.31 3.92
C GLY A 228 6.27 -20.08 3.32
N GLY A 229 5.10 -20.10 3.96
CA GLY A 229 3.97 -20.96 3.61
C GLY A 229 3.51 -20.85 2.15
N GLU A 230 3.37 -19.63 1.64
CA GLU A 230 2.96 -19.40 0.23
C GLU A 230 4.11 -19.59 -0.77
N CYS A 231 5.34 -19.76 -0.28
CA CYS A 231 6.55 -19.89 -1.09
C CYS A 231 7.20 -21.28 -0.94
N GLN A 232 6.41 -22.33 -0.69
CA GLN A 232 6.89 -23.72 -0.55
C GLN A 232 7.94 -23.88 0.56
N GLY A 233 7.74 -23.21 1.69
CA GLY A 233 8.67 -23.19 2.83
C GLY A 233 9.89 -22.29 2.63
N LYS A 234 10.02 -21.59 1.50
CA LYS A 234 11.08 -20.60 1.29
C LYS A 234 10.69 -19.29 1.97
N TRP A 235 11.20 -19.08 3.18
CA TRP A 235 11.00 -17.84 3.95
C TRP A 235 11.44 -16.59 3.19
N TYR A 236 12.34 -16.71 2.21
CA TYR A 236 12.88 -15.60 1.40
C TYR A 236 12.17 -15.38 0.04
N GLY A 237 11.16 -16.18 -0.29
CA GLY A 237 10.58 -16.26 -1.65
C GLY A 237 9.53 -15.21 -2.01
N GLY A 238 9.00 -14.45 -1.05
CA GLY A 238 7.98 -13.43 -1.31
C GLY A 238 8.48 -12.31 -2.23
N CYS A 239 7.56 -11.66 -2.94
CA CYS A 239 7.84 -10.45 -3.73
C CYS A 239 8.54 -9.38 -2.88
N TYR A 240 9.50 -8.66 -3.47
CA TYR A 240 10.43 -7.75 -2.77
C TYR A 240 11.25 -8.39 -1.63
N GLY A 241 11.27 -9.72 -1.54
CA GLY A 241 12.01 -10.46 -0.53
C GLY A 241 13.50 -10.59 -0.81
N TRP A 242 14.17 -11.40 0.01
CA TRP A 242 15.62 -11.55 -0.01
C TRP A 242 16.18 -12.19 -1.28
N ALA A 243 15.42 -13.07 -1.93
CA ALA A 243 15.83 -13.68 -3.21
C ALA A 243 15.19 -12.98 -4.43
N PHE A 244 14.68 -11.77 -4.24
CA PHE A 244 14.00 -11.04 -5.29
C PHE A 244 15.01 -10.33 -6.20
N THR A 245 15.10 -10.77 -7.45
CA THR A 245 15.96 -10.17 -8.48
C THR A 245 15.22 -10.23 -9.80
N VAL A 246 15.22 -9.13 -10.54
CA VAL A 246 14.44 -8.96 -11.77
C VAL A 246 15.38 -8.58 -12.90
N ALA A 247 15.11 -9.06 -14.11
CA ALA A 247 15.90 -8.68 -15.27
C ALA A 247 15.39 -7.36 -15.85
N VAL A 248 16.31 -6.41 -16.08
CA VAL A 248 16.04 -5.14 -16.77
C VAL A 248 15.67 -5.45 -18.23
N PRO A 249 14.42 -5.23 -18.68
CA PRO A 249 13.95 -5.69 -19.98
C PRO A 249 14.74 -5.15 -21.18
N GLN A 250 15.29 -3.94 -21.06
CA GLN A 250 16.02 -3.24 -22.12
C GLN A 250 17.43 -3.80 -22.34
N THR A 251 18.02 -4.38 -21.29
CA THR A 251 19.45 -4.71 -21.26
C THR A 251 19.75 -6.15 -20.88
N GLY A 252 18.80 -6.87 -20.28
CA GLY A 252 18.96 -8.21 -19.75
C GLY A 252 19.83 -8.29 -18.48
N LYS A 253 20.24 -7.16 -17.90
CA LYS A 253 20.99 -7.12 -16.63
C LYS A 253 20.07 -7.51 -15.47
N LEU A 254 20.65 -8.11 -14.43
CA LEU A 254 20.02 -8.37 -13.14
C LEU A 254 20.28 -7.22 -12.17
#